data_AF-A0A1F5BDR2-F1
#
_entry.id   AF-A0A1F5BDR2-F1
#
_cell.length_a   1.000
_cell.length_b   1.000
_cell.length_c   1.000
_cell.angle_alpha   90.00
_cell.angle_beta   90.00
_cell.angle_gamma   90.00
#
_symmetry.space_group_name_H-M   'P 1'
#
loop_
_entity.id
_entity.type
_entity.pdbx_description
1 polymer ?
#
loop_
_entity_poly.entity_id
_entity_poly.type
_entity_poly.pdbx_seq_one_letter_code
_entity_poly.pdbx_strand_id
1 'polypeptide(L)'
;MRLNPRLEQRLVKALLWGMTLITVFVLLFIIVFILRRGLPVLSFSFLTENPHGMGRTGGIFSTIIGTLALTAMALIVAVPLGVGTAIFLTEYTWENRLTRVIRFGADCLAGIPSIILGLFGFILFVLKLGFGWSILSGGLTLAFMILPTIIRTSEEALRSVPRSYREVSTSLGSTKWQMVTRVVLPSALPGIVTGVILSIGR
;
A
#
# COMPACT_ATOMS: atom_id res chain seq x y z
N MET A 1 37.98 26.06 -18.75
CA MET A 1 37.17 27.21 -19.21
C MET A 1 35.95 27.31 -18.29
N ARG A 2 35.97 28.19 -17.28
CA ARG A 2 34.84 28.34 -16.36
C ARG A 2 33.76 29.12 -17.10
N LEU A 3 32.63 28.48 -17.40
CA LEU A 3 31.48 29.17 -17.99
C LEU A 3 31.04 30.30 -17.06
N ASN A 4 30.51 31.38 -17.63
CA ASN A 4 29.96 32.46 -16.83
C ASN A 4 28.80 31.89 -15.97
N PRO A 5 28.80 32.05 -14.63
CA PRO A 5 27.84 31.39 -13.73
C PRO A 5 26.37 31.62 -14.13
N ARG A 6 26.06 32.77 -14.75
CA ARG A 6 24.71 33.10 -15.24
C ARG A 6 24.28 32.29 -16.47
N LEU A 7 25.22 31.92 -17.34
CA LEU A 7 24.99 31.11 -18.55
C LEU A 7 24.79 29.64 -18.17
N GLU A 8 25.64 29.11 -17.29
CA GLU A 8 25.51 27.76 -16.75
C GLU A 8 24.16 27.58 -16.03
N GLN A 9 23.76 28.55 -15.20
CA GLN A 9 22.48 28.52 -14.51
C GLN A 9 21.27 28.55 -15.46
N ARG A 10 21.35 29.27 -16.60
CA ARG A 10 20.28 29.29 -17.61
C ARG A 10 20.20 27.98 -18.39
N LEU A 11 21.34 27.40 -18.75
CA LEU A 11 21.40 26.12 -19.44
C LEU A 11 20.84 24.99 -18.57
N VAL A 12 21.24 24.92 -17.30
CA VAL A 12 20.71 23.91 -16.36
C VAL A 12 19.22 24.10 -16.14
N LYS A 13 18.73 25.35 -15.97
CA LYS A 13 17.28 25.61 -15.87
C LYS A 13 16.52 25.19 -17.12
N ALA A 14 17.02 25.52 -18.30
CA ALA A 14 16.38 25.14 -19.57
C ALA A 14 16.33 23.62 -19.75
N LEU A 15 17.41 22.92 -19.39
CA LEU A 15 17.48 21.46 -19.42
C LEU A 15 16.46 20.83 -18.45
N LEU A 16 16.39 21.31 -17.20
CA LEU A 16 15.43 20.83 -16.21
C LEU A 16 13.99 21.07 -16.67
N TRP A 17 13.66 22.26 -17.15
CA TRP A 17 12.35 22.57 -17.71
C TRP A 17 12.01 21.71 -18.93
N GLY A 18 12.99 21.44 -19.80
CA GLY A 18 12.85 20.55 -20.94
C GLY A 18 12.52 19.11 -20.50
N MET A 19 13.25 18.58 -19.52
CA MET A 19 12.98 17.25 -18.95
C MET A 19 11.58 17.18 -18.33
N THR A 20 11.20 18.18 -17.52
CA THR A 20 9.85 18.25 -16.93
C THR A 20 8.77 18.31 -18.00
N LEU A 21 8.95 19.11 -19.05
CA LEU A 21 8.01 19.21 -20.17
C LEU A 21 7.85 17.88 -20.90
N ILE A 22 8.95 17.15 -21.14
CA ILE A 22 8.89 15.82 -21.78
C ILE A 22 8.12 14.84 -20.90
N THR A 23 8.38 14.79 -19.59
CA THR A 23 7.66 13.90 -18.68
C THR A 23 6.17 14.22 -18.63
N VAL A 24 5.80 15.50 -18.51
CA VAL A 24 4.40 15.95 -18.51
C VAL A 24 3.74 15.65 -19.85
N PHE A 25 4.44 15.86 -20.96
CA PHE A 25 3.93 15.54 -22.30
C PHE A 25 3.65 14.05 -22.47
N VAL A 26 4.56 13.17 -22.06
CA VAL A 26 4.36 11.71 -22.12
C VAL A 26 3.16 11.30 -21.25
N LEU A 27 3.03 11.86 -20.05
CA LEU A 27 1.88 11.61 -19.18
C LEU A 27 0.56 12.02 -19.85
N LEU A 28 0.49 13.25 -20.37
CA LEU A 28 -0.69 13.75 -21.08
C LEU A 28 -1.00 12.94 -22.33
N PHE A 29 0.02 12.53 -23.08
CA PHE A 29 -0.14 11.68 -24.25
C PHE A 29 -0.76 10.33 -23.88
N ILE A 30 -0.26 9.66 -22.84
CA ILE A 30 -0.82 8.39 -22.37
C ILE A 30 -2.29 8.56 -21.94
N ILE A 31 -2.60 9.61 -21.18
CA ILE A 31 -3.97 9.90 -20.73
C ILE A 31 -4.90 10.12 -21.94
N VAL A 32 -4.51 10.99 -22.88
CA VAL A 32 -5.31 11.29 -24.08
C VAL A 32 -5.48 10.05 -24.96
N PHE A 33 -4.43 9.24 -25.11
CA PHE A 33 -4.48 8.01 -25.88
C PHE A 33 -5.46 6.99 -25.27
N ILE A 34 -5.40 6.78 -23.95
CA ILE A 34 -6.31 5.89 -23.22
C ILE A 34 -7.75 6.40 -23.34
N LEU A 35 -7.98 7.71 -23.15
CA LEU A 35 -9.33 8.28 -23.25
C LEU A 35 -9.88 8.16 -24.66
N ARG A 36 -9.10 8.46 -25.70
CA ARG A 36 -9.56 8.36 -27.10
C ARG A 36 -9.91 6.93 -27.50
N ARG A 37 -9.17 5.93 -27.03
CA ARG A 37 -9.45 4.52 -27.34
C ARG A 37 -10.49 3.89 -26.42
N GLY A 38 -10.58 4.34 -25.17
CA GLY A 38 -11.44 3.76 -24.13
C GLY A 38 -12.84 4.36 -24.06
N LEU A 39 -12.99 5.68 -24.21
CA LEU A 39 -14.30 6.36 -24.12
C LEU A 39 -15.35 5.81 -25.09
N PRO A 40 -15.04 5.48 -26.36
CA PRO A 40 -16.04 4.94 -27.29
C PRO A 40 -16.60 3.57 -26.88
N VAL A 41 -15.90 2.82 -26.02
CA VAL A 41 -16.26 1.46 -25.60
C VAL A 41 -16.99 1.47 -24.25
N LEU A 42 -16.99 2.60 -23.53
CA LEU A 42 -17.69 2.76 -22.26
C LEU A 42 -19.22 2.84 -22.49
N SER A 43 -19.87 1.68 -22.50
CA SER A 43 -21.32 1.55 -22.41
C SER A 43 -21.74 1.06 -21.02
N PHE A 44 -23.00 1.27 -20.66
CA PHE A 44 -23.54 0.68 -19.43
C PHE A 44 -23.47 -0.85 -19.46
N SER A 45 -23.70 -1.46 -20.63
CA SER A 45 -23.52 -2.91 -20.84
C SER A 45 -22.09 -3.38 -20.58
N PHE A 46 -21.08 -2.60 -20.98
CA PHE A 46 -19.68 -2.94 -20.71
C PHE A 46 -19.36 -2.98 -19.20
N LEU A 47 -20.04 -2.18 -18.38
CA LEU A 47 -19.84 -2.19 -16.92
C LEU A 47 -20.59 -3.32 -16.22
N THR A 48 -21.78 -3.69 -16.70
CA THR A 48 -22.67 -4.66 -16.03
C THR A 48 -22.54 -6.09 -16.56
N GLU A 49 -22.09 -6.27 -17.79
CA GLU A 49 -21.93 -7.60 -18.37
C GLU A 49 -20.64 -8.28 -17.90
N ASN A 50 -20.67 -9.61 -17.92
CA ASN A 50 -19.50 -10.41 -17.62
C ASN A 50 -18.55 -10.49 -18.82
N PRO A 51 -17.24 -10.63 -18.57
CA PRO A 51 -16.28 -10.86 -19.65
C PRO A 51 -16.50 -12.24 -20.29
N HIS A 52 -16.45 -12.27 -21.61
CA HIS A 52 -16.53 -13.47 -22.45
C HIS A 52 -15.23 -13.65 -23.27
N GLY A 53 -14.98 -14.86 -23.75
CA GLY A 53 -13.85 -15.14 -24.64
C GLY A 53 -12.46 -14.84 -24.03
N MET A 54 -12.29 -15.15 -22.73
CA MET A 54 -11.11 -14.75 -21.94
C MET A 54 -10.87 -13.23 -21.88
N GLY A 55 -11.95 -12.46 -21.74
CA GLY A 55 -11.86 -10.99 -21.59
C GLY A 55 -11.62 -10.23 -22.89
N ARG A 56 -11.77 -10.91 -24.04
CA ARG A 56 -11.67 -10.26 -25.37
C ARG A 56 -12.97 -9.56 -25.79
N THR A 57 -14.09 -9.95 -25.20
CA THR A 57 -15.45 -9.48 -25.53
C THR A 57 -16.32 -9.45 -24.27
N GLY A 58 -17.44 -8.74 -24.30
CA GLY A 58 -18.32 -8.59 -23.13
C GLY A 58 -17.90 -7.44 -22.21
N GLY A 59 -18.36 -7.46 -20.96
CA GLY A 59 -18.10 -6.43 -19.97
C GLY A 59 -17.00 -6.77 -18.96
N ILE A 60 -16.86 -5.93 -17.93
CA ILE A 60 -15.81 -6.03 -16.89
C ILE A 60 -16.36 -6.27 -15.48
N PHE A 61 -17.65 -6.57 -15.35
CA PHE A 61 -18.35 -6.63 -14.05
C PHE A 61 -17.68 -7.59 -13.06
N SER A 62 -17.46 -8.84 -13.47
CA SER A 62 -16.81 -9.86 -12.62
C SER A 62 -15.37 -9.49 -12.25
N THR A 63 -14.64 -8.79 -13.14
CA THR A 63 -13.28 -8.32 -12.85
C THR A 63 -13.29 -7.23 -11.78
N ILE A 64 -14.21 -6.27 -11.86
CA ILE A 64 -14.36 -5.21 -10.84
C ILE A 64 -14.67 -5.83 -9.48
N ILE A 65 -15.67 -6.72 -9.42
CA ILE A 65 -16.05 -7.39 -8.17
C ILE A 65 -14.90 -8.25 -7.65
N GLY A 66 -14.21 -8.97 -8.52
CA GLY A 66 -13.05 -9.80 -8.16
C GLY A 66 -11.94 -8.96 -7.52
N THR A 67 -11.56 -7.83 -8.13
CA THR A 67 -10.55 -6.92 -7.57
C THR A 67 -10.97 -6.34 -6.23
N LEU A 68 -12.23 -5.90 -6.10
CA LEU A 68 -12.75 -5.36 -4.84
C LEU A 68 -12.77 -6.42 -3.73
N ALA A 69 -13.25 -7.63 -4.03
CA ALA A 69 -13.34 -8.72 -3.08
C ALA A 69 -11.96 -9.22 -2.63
N LEU A 70 -11.00 -9.34 -3.56
CA LEU A 70 -9.61 -9.70 -3.26
C LEU A 70 -8.95 -8.65 -2.37
N THR A 71 -9.11 -7.37 -2.71
CA THR A 71 -8.55 -6.25 -1.93
C THR A 71 -9.18 -6.20 -0.54
N ALA A 72 -10.50 -6.32 -0.44
CA ALA A 72 -11.20 -6.34 0.84
C ALA A 72 -10.72 -7.50 1.73
N MET A 73 -10.60 -8.71 1.17
CA MET A 73 -10.07 -9.88 1.89
C MET A 73 -8.64 -9.61 2.39
N ALA A 74 -7.78 -9.04 1.54
CA ALA A 74 -6.41 -8.70 1.91
C ALA A 74 -6.37 -7.69 3.06
N LEU A 75 -7.21 -6.65 3.02
CA LEU A 75 -7.29 -5.62 4.06
C LEU A 75 -7.82 -6.15 5.39
N ILE A 76 -8.85 -7.00 5.37
CA ILE A 76 -9.43 -7.61 6.57
C ILE A 76 -8.36 -8.38 7.36
N VAL A 77 -7.40 -8.97 6.67
CA VAL A 77 -6.31 -9.73 7.31
C VAL A 77 -5.11 -8.84 7.61
N ALA A 78 -4.63 -8.07 6.64
CA ALA A 78 -3.38 -7.34 6.75
C ALA A 78 -3.47 -6.09 7.63
N VAL A 79 -4.62 -5.39 7.67
CA VAL A 79 -4.77 -4.17 8.48
C VAL A 79 -4.71 -4.48 9.97
N PRO A 80 -5.51 -5.42 10.54
CA PRO A 80 -5.44 -5.73 11.96
C PRO A 80 -4.07 -6.29 12.36
N LEU A 81 -3.50 -7.17 11.55
CA LEU A 81 -2.17 -7.75 11.82
C LEU A 81 -1.07 -6.69 11.74
N GLY A 82 -1.10 -5.84 10.71
CA GLY A 82 -0.07 -4.84 10.46
C GLY A 82 -0.11 -3.70 11.48
N VAL A 83 -1.29 -3.15 11.74
CA VAL A 83 -1.50 -2.10 12.75
C VAL A 83 -1.24 -2.65 14.16
N GLY A 84 -1.73 -3.86 14.46
CA GLY A 84 -1.45 -4.51 15.75
C GLY A 84 0.03 -4.74 16.00
N THR A 85 0.76 -5.19 14.97
CA THR A 85 2.23 -5.32 15.02
C THR A 85 2.90 -3.96 15.23
N ALA A 86 2.48 -2.93 14.52
CA ALA A 86 3.01 -1.58 14.67
C ALA A 86 2.79 -1.01 16.08
N ILE A 87 1.60 -1.18 16.66
CA ILE A 87 1.29 -0.79 18.05
C ILE A 87 2.20 -1.55 19.02
N PHE A 88 2.37 -2.86 18.83
CA PHE A 88 3.21 -3.67 19.70
C PHE A 88 4.69 -3.23 19.65
N LEU A 89 5.20 -2.96 18.45
CA LEU A 89 6.59 -2.53 18.23
C LEU A 89 6.88 -1.11 18.73
N THR A 90 5.88 -0.23 18.79
CA THR A 90 6.06 1.18 19.17
C THR A 90 5.75 1.47 20.62
N GLU A 91 4.67 0.91 21.18
CA GLU A 91 4.16 1.31 22.51
C GLU A 91 4.40 0.26 23.61
N TYR A 92 4.50 -1.02 23.23
CA TYR A 92 4.62 -2.13 24.18
C TYR A 92 6.03 -2.69 24.32
N THR A 93 6.91 -2.45 23.34
CA THR A 93 8.23 -3.07 23.31
C THR A 93 9.34 -2.04 23.29
N TRP A 94 10.42 -2.34 23.99
CA TRP A 94 11.69 -1.61 23.93
C TRP A 94 12.58 -2.30 22.89
N GLU A 95 13.67 -1.68 22.42
CA GLU A 95 14.52 -2.31 21.39
C GLU A 95 15.16 -3.62 21.88
N ASN A 96 14.46 -4.73 21.64
CA ASN A 96 14.83 -6.08 22.07
C ASN A 96 15.06 -6.99 20.87
N ARG A 97 15.71 -8.14 21.08
CA ARG A 97 15.96 -9.14 20.02
C ARG A 97 14.68 -9.51 19.25
N LEU A 98 13.55 -9.62 19.95
CA LEU A 98 12.24 -9.90 19.32
C LEU A 98 11.83 -8.81 18.32
N THR A 99 11.93 -7.52 18.69
CA THR A 99 11.60 -6.41 17.78
C THR A 99 12.48 -6.41 16.54
N ARG A 100 13.77 -6.74 16.70
CA ARG A 100 14.72 -6.84 15.59
C ARG A 100 14.36 -7.99 14.63
N VAL A 101 13.96 -9.15 15.18
CA VAL A 101 13.51 -10.29 14.36
C VAL A 101 12.24 -9.96 13.60
N ILE A 102 11.26 -9.33 14.24
CA ILE A 102 10.00 -8.96 13.57
C ILE A 102 10.26 -7.94 12.44
N ARG A 103 11.04 -6.89 12.70
CA ARG A 103 11.40 -5.90 11.67
C ARG A 103 12.20 -6.54 10.53
N PHE A 104 13.18 -7.38 10.86
CA PHE A 104 13.94 -8.11 9.85
C PHE A 104 13.03 -9.02 9.00
N GLY A 105 12.08 -9.72 9.61
CA GLY A 105 11.11 -10.54 8.88
C GLY A 105 10.22 -9.71 7.94
N ALA A 106 9.74 -8.55 8.40
CA ALA A 106 8.98 -7.62 7.56
C ALA A 106 9.83 -7.08 6.40
N ASP A 107 11.11 -6.79 6.65
CA ASP A 107 12.05 -6.30 5.64
C ASP A 107 12.39 -7.37 4.60
N CYS A 108 12.56 -8.63 5.05
CA CYS A 108 12.68 -9.78 4.17
C CYS A 108 11.44 -9.92 3.28
N LEU A 109 10.23 -9.85 3.84
CA LEU A 109 8.98 -9.91 3.07
C LEU A 109 8.89 -8.77 2.05
N ALA A 110 9.25 -7.55 2.44
CA ALA A 110 9.25 -6.39 1.53
C ALA A 110 10.30 -6.51 0.41
N GLY A 111 11.39 -7.22 0.65
CA GLY A 111 12.47 -7.44 -0.32
C GLY A 111 12.18 -8.51 -1.35
N ILE A 112 11.17 -9.36 -1.15
CA ILE A 112 10.82 -10.42 -2.09
C ILE A 112 10.05 -9.81 -3.29
N PRO A 113 10.47 -10.11 -4.54
CA PRO A 113 9.71 -9.73 -5.74
C PRO A 113 8.26 -10.23 -5.69
N SER A 114 7.32 -9.39 -6.12
CA SER A 114 5.87 -9.69 -6.05
C SER A 114 5.48 -10.98 -6.78
N ILE A 115 6.13 -11.31 -7.90
CA ILE A 115 5.90 -12.55 -8.65
C ILE A 115 6.23 -13.80 -7.82
N ILE A 116 7.28 -13.73 -6.98
CA ILE A 116 7.70 -14.84 -6.13
C ILE A 116 6.69 -15.02 -4.99
N LEU A 117 6.21 -13.93 -4.40
CA LEU A 117 5.11 -13.98 -3.41
C LEU A 117 3.82 -14.56 -4.01
N GLY A 118 3.50 -14.20 -5.26
CA GLY A 118 2.38 -14.78 -6.00
C GLY A 118 2.51 -16.29 -6.18
N LEU A 119 3.69 -16.77 -6.61
CA LEU A 119 3.96 -18.20 -6.75
C LEU A 119 3.94 -18.93 -5.41
N PHE A 120 4.52 -18.33 -4.36
CA PHE A 120 4.45 -18.87 -3.01
C PHE A 120 3.01 -19.01 -2.52
N GLY A 121 2.19 -17.97 -2.70
CA GLY A 121 0.79 -17.98 -2.34
C GLY A 121 0.00 -19.06 -3.10
N PHE A 122 0.27 -19.24 -4.39
CA PHE A 122 -0.28 -20.34 -5.18
C PHE A 122 0.10 -21.71 -4.58
N ILE A 123 1.38 -21.96 -4.35
CA ILE A 123 1.83 -23.25 -3.81
C ILE A 123 1.25 -23.49 -2.40
N LEU A 124 1.25 -22.49 -1.53
CA LEU A 124 0.80 -22.63 -0.15
C LEU A 124 -0.72 -22.75 -0.04
N PHE A 125 -1.46 -21.77 -0.57
CA PHE A 125 -2.91 -21.71 -0.37
C PHE A 125 -3.67 -22.62 -1.33
N VAL A 126 -3.26 -22.66 -2.60
CA VAL A 126 -3.98 -23.44 -3.62
C VAL A 126 -3.60 -24.91 -3.56
N LEU A 127 -2.31 -25.23 -3.60
CA LEU A 127 -1.85 -26.63 -3.68
C LEU A 127 -1.77 -27.31 -2.30
N LYS A 128 -1.12 -26.68 -1.32
CA LYS A 128 -0.86 -27.31 -0.01
C LYS A 128 -2.06 -27.29 0.92
N LEU A 129 -2.74 -26.15 1.04
CA LEU A 129 -3.91 -25.98 1.91
C LEU A 129 -5.23 -26.36 1.22
N GLY A 130 -5.21 -26.60 -0.10
CA GLY A 130 -6.37 -27.08 -0.84
C GLY A 130 -7.50 -26.07 -1.00
N PHE A 131 -7.23 -24.77 -0.82
CA PHE A 131 -8.26 -23.71 -0.96
C PHE A 131 -8.69 -23.48 -2.41
N GLY A 132 -8.00 -24.10 -3.38
CA GLY A 132 -8.31 -23.97 -4.79
C GLY A 132 -8.11 -22.55 -5.32
N TRP A 133 -8.54 -22.33 -6.56
CA TRP A 133 -8.59 -21.01 -7.19
C TRP A 133 -9.76 -20.20 -6.60
N SER A 134 -9.50 -19.51 -5.49
CA SER A 134 -10.53 -18.79 -4.73
C SER A 134 -10.07 -17.39 -4.31
N ILE A 135 -11.06 -16.54 -3.99
CA ILE A 135 -10.83 -15.19 -3.45
C ILE A 135 -10.03 -15.26 -2.14
N LEU A 136 -10.21 -16.32 -1.35
CA LEU A 136 -9.46 -16.52 -0.12
C LEU A 136 -7.96 -16.73 -0.41
N SER A 137 -7.61 -17.62 -1.34
CA SER A 137 -6.21 -17.88 -1.73
C SER A 137 -5.52 -16.62 -2.26
N GLY A 138 -6.17 -15.91 -3.18
CA GLY A 138 -5.64 -14.67 -3.76
C GLY A 138 -5.55 -13.55 -2.73
N GLY A 139 -6.59 -13.37 -1.90
CA GLY A 139 -6.67 -12.35 -0.87
C GLY A 139 -5.62 -12.53 0.23
N LEU A 140 -5.37 -13.77 0.68
CA LEU A 140 -4.32 -14.06 1.65
C LEU A 140 -2.90 -13.86 1.06
N THR A 141 -2.73 -14.17 -0.23
CA THR A 141 -1.46 -13.89 -0.93
C THR A 141 -1.20 -12.40 -1.01
N LEU A 142 -2.22 -11.61 -1.38
CA LEU A 142 -2.16 -10.15 -1.37
C LEU A 142 -1.92 -9.59 0.03
N ALA A 143 -2.57 -10.17 1.06
CA ALA A 143 -2.37 -9.79 2.45
C ALA A 143 -0.88 -9.86 2.84
N PHE A 144 -0.20 -10.96 2.51
CA PHE A 144 1.25 -11.08 2.76
C PHE A 144 2.09 -10.04 2.02
N MET A 145 1.69 -9.68 0.81
CA MET A 145 2.40 -8.70 0.00
C MET A 145 2.29 -7.28 0.56
N ILE A 146 1.11 -6.88 1.05
CA ILE A 146 0.86 -5.54 1.58
C ILE A 146 1.22 -5.39 3.06
N LEU A 147 1.27 -6.50 3.82
CA LEU A 147 1.55 -6.53 5.26
C LEU A 147 2.79 -5.71 5.68
N PRO A 148 3.99 -5.86 5.08
CA PRO A 148 5.16 -5.10 5.52
C PRO A 148 5.01 -3.59 5.29
N THR A 149 4.27 -3.19 4.25
CA THR A 149 3.97 -1.78 3.97
C THR A 149 3.05 -1.21 5.05
N ILE A 150 2.00 -1.94 5.43
CA ILE A 150 1.08 -1.53 6.51
C ILE A 150 1.81 -1.45 7.85
N ILE A 151 2.68 -2.41 8.18
CA ILE A 151 3.47 -2.39 9.42
C ILE A 151 4.33 -1.12 9.49
N ARG A 152 5.13 -0.84 8.45
CA ARG A 152 6.06 0.30 8.44
C ARG A 152 5.32 1.63 8.48
N THR A 153 4.33 1.81 7.61
CA THR A 153 3.55 3.06 7.56
C THR A 153 2.77 3.32 8.84
N SER A 154 2.24 2.27 9.48
CA SER A 154 1.58 2.40 10.78
C SER A 154 2.57 2.69 11.91
N GLU A 155 3.75 2.07 11.91
CA GLU A 155 4.81 2.35 12.89
C GLU A 155 5.30 3.80 12.79
N GLU A 156 5.51 4.30 11.57
CA GLU A 156 5.86 5.71 11.32
C GLU A 156 4.77 6.67 11.77
N ALA A 157 3.49 6.36 11.49
CA ALA A 157 2.36 7.14 11.94
C ALA A 157 2.27 7.22 13.47
N LEU A 158 2.45 6.09 14.17
CA LEU A 158 2.43 6.05 15.64
C LEU A 158 3.62 6.82 16.25
N ARG A 159 4.81 6.70 15.66
CA ARG A 159 6.02 7.43 16.09
C ARG A 159 5.92 8.93 15.87
N SER A 160 5.13 9.37 14.90
CA SER A 160 4.91 10.81 14.62
C SER A 160 4.13 11.53 15.74
N VAL A 161 3.38 10.78 16.56
CA VAL A 161 2.63 11.36 17.69
C VAL A 161 3.61 11.93 18.73
N PRO A 162 3.44 13.19 19.19
CA PRO A 162 4.33 13.79 20.18
C PRO A 162 4.46 12.98 21.48
N ARG A 163 5.65 12.95 22.07
CA ARG A 163 5.89 12.25 23.34
C ARG A 163 5.12 12.87 24.51
N SER A 164 4.89 14.18 24.47
CA SER A 164 4.11 14.90 25.49
C SER A 164 2.71 14.30 25.71
N TYR A 165 2.07 13.77 24.65
CA TYR A 165 0.75 13.15 24.77
C TYR A 165 0.78 11.89 25.63
N ARG A 166 1.88 11.12 25.55
CA ARG A 166 2.09 9.91 26.35
C ARG A 166 2.37 10.26 27.80
N GLU A 167 3.22 11.25 28.03
CA GLU A 167 3.59 11.74 29.36
C GLU A 167 2.37 12.28 30.11
N VAL A 168 1.59 13.18 29.49
CA VAL A 168 0.36 13.73 30.07
C VAL A 168 -0.64 12.61 30.37
N SER A 169 -0.84 11.67 29.46
CA SER A 169 -1.74 10.53 29.68
C SER A 169 -1.31 9.69 30.89
N THR A 170 -0.01 9.44 31.06
CA THR A 170 0.50 8.70 32.24
C THR A 170 0.39 9.50 33.54
N SER A 171 0.59 10.82 33.51
CA SER A 171 0.43 11.70 34.67
C SER A 171 -1.02 11.77 35.16
N LEU A 172 -2.00 11.56 34.27
CA LEU A 172 -3.41 11.45 34.61
C LEU A 172 -3.79 10.06 35.17
N GLY A 173 -2.82 9.16 35.40
CA GLY A 173 -3.06 7.81 35.93
C GLY A 173 -3.64 6.83 34.90
N SER A 174 -3.56 7.15 33.60
CA SER A 174 -4.08 6.28 32.55
C SER A 174 -3.22 5.04 32.37
N THR A 175 -3.86 3.89 32.16
CA THR A 175 -3.14 2.65 31.80
C THR A 175 -2.58 2.73 30.39
N LYS A 176 -1.54 1.94 30.08
CA LYS A 176 -0.98 1.88 28.72
C LYS A 176 -2.03 1.59 27.65
N TRP A 177 -2.96 0.68 27.91
CA TRP A 177 -4.04 0.37 26.97
C TRP A 177 -4.94 1.57 26.71
N GLN A 178 -5.31 2.32 27.75
CA GLN A 178 -6.11 3.53 27.63
C GLN A 178 -5.35 4.63 26.88
N MET A 179 -4.07 4.84 27.19
CA MET A 179 -3.22 5.79 26.46
C MET A 179 -3.17 5.46 24.95
N VAL A 180 -2.90 4.20 24.61
CA VAL A 180 -2.80 3.76 23.22
C VAL A 180 -4.14 3.92 22.50
N THR A 181 -5.23 3.41 23.06
CA THR A 181 -6.53 3.39 22.39
C THR A 181 -7.24 4.73 22.34
N ARG A 182 -7.05 5.59 23.35
CA ARG A 182 -7.77 6.87 23.46
C ARG A 182 -6.97 8.09 23.03
N VAL A 183 -5.63 8.02 23.03
CA VAL A 183 -4.77 9.18 22.75
C VAL A 183 -3.93 8.95 21.51
N VAL A 184 -3.10 7.89 21.51
CA VAL A 184 -2.09 7.67 20.47
C VAL A 184 -2.75 7.20 19.17
N LEU A 185 -3.58 6.16 19.23
CA LEU A 185 -4.20 5.56 18.06
C LEU A 185 -5.09 6.57 17.31
N PRO A 186 -6.01 7.32 17.97
CA PRO A 186 -6.83 8.32 17.28
C PRO A 186 -5.99 9.44 16.64
N SER A 187 -4.88 9.83 17.27
CA SER A 187 -3.97 10.84 16.72
C SER A 187 -3.19 10.34 15.50
N ALA A 188 -2.86 9.05 15.46
CA ALA A 188 -2.12 8.42 14.36
C ALA A 188 -3.03 7.91 13.22
N LEU A 189 -4.35 7.82 13.43
CA LEU A 189 -5.31 7.28 12.45
C LEU A 189 -5.17 7.88 11.04
N PRO A 190 -5.04 9.21 10.85
CA PRO A 190 -4.90 9.77 9.49
C PRO A 190 -3.65 9.23 8.76
N GLY A 191 -2.55 9.04 9.48
CA GLY A 191 -1.32 8.45 8.94
C GLY A 191 -1.49 6.97 8.61
N ILE A 192 -2.13 6.19 9.50
CA ILE A 192 -2.41 4.77 9.29
C ILE A 192 -3.32 4.58 8.06
N VAL A 193 -4.40 5.36 7.95
CA VAL A 193 -5.34 5.31 6.82
C VAL A 193 -4.62 5.63 5.51
N THR A 194 -3.74 6.64 5.51
CA THR A 194 -2.91 6.96 4.34
C THR A 194 -2.00 5.79 3.96
N GLY A 195 -1.34 5.16 4.94
CA GLY A 195 -0.52 3.97 4.73
C GLY A 195 -1.29 2.79 4.13
N VAL A 196 -2.52 2.56 4.60
CA VAL A 196 -3.41 1.53 4.06
C VAL A 196 -3.82 1.84 2.62
N ILE A 197 -4.20 3.08 2.31
CA ILE A 197 -4.56 3.50 0.94
C ILE A 197 -3.37 3.30 -0.02
N LEU A 198 -2.16 3.73 0.40
CA LEU A 198 -0.94 3.54 -0.38
C LEU A 198 -0.61 2.06 -0.60
N SER A 199 -0.95 1.20 0.36
CA SER A 199 -0.72 -0.24 0.27
C SER A 199 -1.63 -0.92 -0.75
N ILE A 200 -2.85 -0.40 -0.99
CA ILE A 200 -3.77 -0.91 -2.03
C ILE A 200 -3.23 -0.63 -3.44
N GLY A 201 -2.48 0.47 -3.60
CA GLY A 201 -1.93 0.88 -4.90
C GLY A 201 -0.64 0.18 -5.32
N ARG A 202 -0.09 -0.75 -4.51
CA ARG A 202 1.12 -1.53 -4.82
C ARG A 202 0.79 -2.82 -5.57
#